data_AF-A0A2N0RJM7-F1
#
_entry.id   AF-A0A2N0RJM7-F1
#
_cell.length_a   1.000
_cell.length_b   1.000
_cell.length_c   1.000
_cell.angle_alpha   90.00
_cell.angle_beta   90.00
_cell.angle_gamma   90.00
#
_symmetry.space_group_name_H-M   'P 1'
#
loop_
_entity.id
_entity.type
_entity.pdbx_description
1 polymer ?
#
loop_
_entity_poly.entity_id
_entity_poly.type
_entity_poly.pdbx_seq_one_letter_code
_entity_poly.pdbx_strand_id
1 'polypeptide(L)'
;QDKLEAAYKALRKTGDQKNSFANYTTTEEITIKKPIQKDTKDTLCTTHMRDGIICHENCQLEFNFESGSNNFISCSCMGQDGKCKVCGCGPSSHYHDNTEMVTETKTIEKVLEDIKAQYDMADKTHKKISNYAHQFQETFANLQDQANANYDRIFQLCTDLSKICSRFNFVNELHANIENMRMDARNIQSIDLRKNAESDIRKLETFINGLSNRKNK
;
A
#
# COMPACT_ATOMS: atom_id res chain seq x y z
N GLN A 1 23.09 14.81 12.85
CA GLN A 1 22.90 13.35 12.91
C GLN A 1 21.62 13.00 13.68
N ASP A 2 21.38 13.59 14.85
CA ASP A 2 20.22 13.27 15.70
C ASP A 2 18.87 13.39 15.01
N LYS A 3 18.68 14.41 14.16
CA LYS A 3 17.45 14.57 13.35
C LYS A 3 17.29 13.48 12.28
N LEU A 4 18.39 13.05 11.66
CA LEU A 4 18.39 12.00 10.64
C LEU A 4 18.10 10.63 11.27
N GLU A 5 18.74 10.33 12.40
CA GLU A 5 18.50 9.10 13.16
C GLU A 5 17.07 9.05 13.72
N ALA A 6 16.59 10.15 14.30
CA ALA A 6 15.21 10.27 14.74
C ALA A 6 14.22 10.08 13.57
N ALA A 7 14.52 10.60 12.38
CA ALA A 7 13.70 10.41 11.20
C ALA A 7 13.67 8.95 10.75
N TYR A 8 14.80 8.22 10.74
CA TYR A 8 14.80 6.79 10.42
C TYR A 8 14.06 5.94 11.47
N LYS A 9 14.18 6.27 12.76
CA LYS A 9 13.42 5.61 13.82
C LYS A 9 11.92 5.83 13.65
N ALA A 10 11.51 7.06 13.32
CA ALA A 10 10.12 7.39 13.02
C ALA A 10 9.64 6.70 11.73
N LEU A 11 10.49 6.60 10.71
CA LEU A 11 10.19 5.93 9.46
C LEU A 11 9.89 4.45 9.69
N ARG A 12 10.72 3.77 10.49
CA ARG A 12 10.49 2.37 10.88
C ARG A 12 9.16 2.21 11.62
N LYS A 13 8.94 3.03 12.65
CA LYS A 13 7.69 2.99 13.45
C LYS A 13 6.44 3.19 12.60
N THR A 14 6.47 4.16 11.67
CA THR A 14 5.32 4.43 10.79
C THR A 14 5.14 3.34 9.74
N GLY A 15 6.20 2.68 9.30
CA GLY A 15 6.13 1.49 8.44
C GLY A 15 5.47 0.31 9.15
N ASP A 16 5.90 0.04 10.40
CA ASP A 16 5.31 -1.01 11.24
C ASP A 16 3.81 -0.76 11.46
N GLN A 17 3.43 0.49 11.77
CA GLN A 17 2.03 0.89 11.95
C GLN A 17 1.21 0.80 10.66
N LYS A 18 1.77 1.17 9.50
CA LYS A 18 1.09 0.97 8.21
C LYS A 18 0.82 -0.52 7.99
N ASN A 19 1.83 -1.36 8.19
CA ASN A 19 1.73 -2.79 7.94
C ASN A 19 0.74 -3.50 8.88
N SER A 20 0.54 -3.01 10.11
CA SER A 20 -0.48 -3.57 11.00
C SER A 20 -1.91 -3.45 10.48
N PHE A 21 -2.16 -2.56 9.52
CA PHE A 21 -3.47 -2.38 8.88
C PHE A 21 -3.54 -2.92 7.45
N ALA A 22 -2.53 -3.67 6.98
CA ALA A 22 -2.47 -4.13 5.59
C ALA A 22 -3.57 -5.13 5.20
N ASN A 23 -4.13 -5.86 6.17
CA ASN A 23 -5.19 -6.85 5.96
C ASN A 23 -6.58 -6.21 6.02
N TYR A 24 -6.82 -5.18 5.20
CA TYR A 24 -8.12 -4.49 5.14
C TYR A 24 -9.12 -5.14 4.16
N THR A 25 -8.78 -6.29 3.59
CA THR A 25 -9.68 -7.08 2.76
C THR A 25 -10.03 -8.40 3.44
N THR A 26 -11.27 -8.82 3.28
CA THR A 26 -11.77 -10.13 3.71
C THR A 26 -12.61 -10.74 2.60
N THR A 27 -12.91 -12.03 2.74
CA THR A 27 -13.87 -12.71 1.87
C THR A 27 -15.17 -12.94 2.63
N GLU A 28 -16.29 -12.88 1.91
CA GLU A 28 -17.62 -13.19 2.43
C GLU A 28 -18.34 -14.09 1.43
N GLU A 29 -19.05 -15.10 1.91
CA GLU A 29 -19.89 -15.95 1.08
C GLU A 29 -21.29 -15.34 0.98
N ILE A 30 -21.74 -15.12 -0.24
CA ILE A 30 -23.11 -14.69 -0.54
C ILE A 30 -23.85 -15.79 -1.27
N THR A 31 -25.15 -15.87 -0.99
CA THR A 31 -26.07 -16.79 -1.66
C THR A 31 -26.86 -16.04 -2.71
N ILE A 32 -26.78 -16.46 -3.97
CA ILE A 32 -27.55 -15.88 -5.07
C ILE A 32 -28.50 -16.93 -5.66
N LYS A 33 -29.68 -16.48 -6.10
CA LYS A 33 -30.59 -17.30 -6.91
C LYS A 33 -30.30 -17.05 -8.38
N LYS A 34 -30.12 -18.12 -9.14
CA LYS A 34 -29.88 -18.05 -10.59
C LYS A 34 -30.92 -18.91 -11.31
N PRO A 35 -31.57 -18.38 -12.36
CA PRO A 35 -32.39 -19.21 -13.24
C PRO A 35 -31.50 -20.15 -14.06
N ILE A 36 -31.83 -21.43 -14.07
CA ILE A 36 -31.27 -22.42 -14.99
C ILE A 36 -32.40 -22.99 -15.85
N GLN A 37 -32.03 -23.39 -17.07
CA GLN A 37 -32.94 -24.09 -17.95
C GLN A 37 -32.99 -25.56 -17.55
N LYS A 38 -34.19 -26.09 -17.32
CA LYS A 38 -34.47 -27.52 -17.22
C LYS A 38 -34.71 -28.10 -18.61
N ASP A 39 -34.35 -29.37 -18.78
CA ASP A 39 -34.72 -30.15 -19.97
C ASP A 39 -36.21 -30.52 -19.97
N THR A 40 -36.85 -30.44 -18.81
CA THR A 40 -38.28 -30.66 -18.61
C THR A 40 -39.03 -29.34 -18.54
N LYS A 41 -40.28 -29.34 -19.00
CA LYS A 41 -41.17 -28.19 -18.92
C LYS A 41 -42.28 -28.42 -17.91
N ASP A 42 -42.53 -27.44 -17.09
CA ASP A 42 -43.58 -27.45 -16.07
C ASP A 42 -44.72 -26.56 -16.56
N THR A 43 -45.96 -26.95 -16.26
CA THR A 43 -47.15 -26.14 -16.55
C THR A 43 -47.43 -25.25 -15.36
N LEU A 44 -47.38 -23.94 -15.57
CA LEU A 44 -47.62 -22.89 -14.59
C LEU A 44 -48.92 -22.15 -14.90
N CYS A 45 -49.45 -21.41 -13.93
CA CYS A 45 -50.66 -20.61 -14.07
C CYS A 45 -50.36 -19.10 -13.96
N THR A 46 -50.77 -18.32 -14.96
CA THR A 46 -50.57 -16.87 -14.99
C THR A 46 -51.32 -16.12 -13.88
N THR A 47 -52.45 -16.67 -13.42
CA THR A 47 -53.25 -16.10 -12.33
C THR A 47 -52.58 -16.28 -10.96
N HIS A 48 -51.75 -17.32 -10.80
CA HIS A 48 -51.13 -17.71 -9.53
C HIS A 48 -49.60 -17.70 -9.57
N MET A 49 -48.99 -16.94 -10.49
CA MET A 49 -47.53 -16.87 -10.62
C MET A 49 -46.85 -16.43 -9.32
N ARG A 50 -47.47 -15.49 -8.58
CA ARG A 50 -46.94 -14.98 -7.31
C ARG A 50 -46.95 -16.02 -6.19
N ASP A 51 -47.80 -17.04 -6.31
CA ASP A 51 -47.93 -18.12 -5.33
C ASP A 51 -46.92 -19.26 -5.62
N GLY A 52 -46.20 -19.20 -6.74
CA GLY A 52 -45.19 -20.20 -7.12
C GLY A 52 -45.79 -21.59 -7.40
N ILE A 53 -47.09 -21.66 -7.73
CA ILE A 53 -47.79 -22.93 -7.92
C ILE A 53 -47.39 -23.56 -9.25
N ILE A 54 -46.80 -24.75 -9.17
CA ILE A 54 -46.59 -25.64 -10.32
C ILE A 54 -47.86 -26.50 -10.48
N CYS A 55 -48.57 -26.32 -11.59
CA CYS A 55 -49.82 -27.05 -11.84
C CYS A 55 -49.59 -28.47 -12.38
N HIS A 56 -48.51 -28.68 -13.15
CA HIS A 56 -48.07 -30.00 -13.60
C HIS A 56 -46.57 -30.00 -13.87
N GLU A 57 -45.82 -30.86 -13.20
CA GLU A 57 -44.39 -31.04 -13.46
C GLU A 57 -44.15 -31.90 -14.70
N ASN A 58 -43.10 -31.59 -15.47
CA ASN A 58 -42.64 -32.36 -16.62
C ASN A 58 -43.76 -32.71 -17.61
N CYS A 59 -44.52 -31.71 -18.03
CA CYS A 59 -45.61 -31.85 -18.98
C CYS A 59 -45.10 -32.32 -20.35
N GLN A 60 -45.76 -33.32 -20.93
CA GLN A 60 -45.38 -33.95 -22.20
C GLN A 60 -46.08 -33.35 -23.43
N LEU A 61 -46.94 -32.35 -23.25
CA LEU A 61 -47.57 -31.62 -24.36
C LEU A 61 -46.53 -30.86 -25.19
N GLU A 62 -46.92 -30.28 -26.33
CA GLU A 62 -46.03 -29.39 -27.08
C GLU A 62 -45.65 -28.17 -26.23
N PHE A 63 -44.38 -27.73 -26.30
CA PHE A 63 -43.93 -26.57 -25.52
C PHE A 63 -44.66 -25.31 -25.99
N ASN A 64 -45.19 -24.53 -25.05
CA ASN A 64 -45.92 -23.30 -25.36
C ASN A 64 -45.78 -22.32 -24.20
N PHE A 65 -45.10 -21.20 -24.42
CA PHE A 65 -44.84 -20.17 -23.41
C PHE A 65 -45.99 -19.16 -23.28
N GLU A 66 -47.04 -19.26 -24.11
CA GLU A 66 -48.14 -18.32 -24.17
C GLU A 66 -49.37 -18.83 -23.42
N SER A 67 -49.93 -17.95 -22.60
CA SER A 67 -51.27 -18.11 -22.04
C SER A 67 -52.33 -17.51 -22.98
N GLY A 68 -53.60 -17.85 -22.75
CA GLY A 68 -54.73 -17.32 -23.52
C GLY A 68 -55.31 -18.30 -24.54
N SER A 69 -54.75 -19.50 -24.64
CA SER A 69 -55.18 -20.56 -25.57
C SER A 69 -55.68 -21.80 -24.83
N ASN A 70 -56.41 -22.68 -25.52
CA ASN A 70 -56.84 -23.96 -24.94
C ASN A 70 -55.79 -25.08 -25.08
N ASN A 71 -54.53 -24.73 -25.34
CA ASN A 71 -53.45 -25.70 -25.60
C ASN A 71 -53.18 -26.63 -24.40
N PHE A 72 -53.58 -26.20 -23.20
CA PHE A 72 -53.43 -26.95 -21.96
C PHE A 72 -54.67 -27.76 -21.56
N ILE A 73 -55.73 -27.82 -22.38
CA ILE A 73 -56.97 -28.56 -22.06
C ILE A 73 -56.72 -30.05 -21.82
N SER A 74 -55.72 -30.62 -22.49
CA SER A 74 -55.29 -32.00 -22.36
C SER A 74 -54.16 -32.20 -21.35
N CYS A 75 -53.76 -31.15 -20.63
CA CYS A 75 -52.74 -31.26 -19.58
C CYS A 75 -53.29 -32.11 -18.44
N SER A 76 -52.45 -32.95 -17.82
CA SER A 76 -52.86 -33.87 -16.74
C SER A 76 -53.40 -33.13 -15.51
N CYS A 77 -53.04 -31.85 -15.34
CA CYS A 77 -53.58 -31.00 -14.28
C CYS A 77 -55.04 -30.65 -14.49
N MET A 78 -55.57 -30.72 -15.72
CA MET A 78 -56.96 -30.39 -16.02
C MET A 78 -57.91 -31.50 -15.55
N GLY A 79 -58.94 -31.09 -14.82
CA GLY A 79 -60.06 -31.92 -14.39
C GLY A 79 -61.11 -32.04 -15.48
N GLN A 80 -62.03 -32.99 -15.28
CA GLN A 80 -63.16 -33.21 -16.21
C GLN A 80 -64.14 -32.04 -16.26
N ASP A 81 -64.13 -31.17 -15.26
CA ASP A 81 -64.91 -29.94 -15.17
C ASP A 81 -64.29 -28.76 -15.95
N GLY A 82 -63.18 -29.00 -16.67
CA GLY A 82 -62.47 -27.98 -17.44
C GLY A 82 -61.64 -27.01 -16.59
N LYS A 83 -61.39 -27.34 -15.32
CA LYS A 83 -60.56 -26.55 -14.41
C LYS A 83 -59.33 -27.32 -13.99
N CYS A 84 -58.24 -26.59 -13.72
CA CYS A 84 -57.04 -27.17 -13.16
C CYS A 84 -57.30 -27.69 -11.75
N LYS A 85 -56.99 -28.96 -11.49
CA LYS A 85 -57.13 -29.62 -10.18
C LYS A 85 -56.21 -29.05 -9.11
N VAL A 86 -55.18 -28.29 -9.50
CA VAL A 86 -54.21 -27.68 -8.58
C VAL A 86 -54.60 -26.25 -8.21
N CYS A 87 -54.93 -25.40 -9.19
CA CYS A 87 -55.18 -23.97 -8.97
C CYS A 87 -56.60 -23.50 -9.26
N GLY A 88 -57.47 -24.36 -9.80
CA GLY A 88 -58.87 -24.04 -10.11
C GLY A 88 -59.10 -23.17 -11.36
N CYS A 89 -58.04 -22.70 -12.02
CA CYS A 89 -58.15 -21.88 -13.24
C CYS A 89 -58.42 -22.73 -14.48
N GLY A 90 -58.97 -22.09 -15.53
CA GLY A 90 -59.16 -22.73 -16.84
C GLY A 90 -57.85 -22.96 -17.60
N PRO A 91 -57.90 -23.71 -18.72
CA PRO A 91 -56.70 -24.07 -19.48
C PRO A 91 -55.98 -22.85 -20.08
N SER A 92 -56.71 -21.79 -20.44
CA SER A 92 -56.14 -20.55 -20.97
C SER A 92 -55.32 -19.75 -19.98
N SER A 93 -55.42 -20.02 -18.69
CA SER A 93 -54.56 -19.40 -17.68
C SER A 93 -53.20 -20.08 -17.56
N HIS A 94 -52.90 -21.13 -18.34
CA HIS A 94 -51.68 -21.91 -18.19
C HIS A 94 -50.68 -21.66 -19.32
N TYR A 95 -49.41 -21.90 -19.02
CA TYR A 95 -48.28 -21.82 -19.95
C TYR A 95 -47.18 -22.79 -19.50
N HIS A 96 -46.25 -23.12 -20.40
CA HIS A 96 -45.03 -23.86 -20.05
C HIS A 96 -43.90 -22.90 -19.67
N ASP A 97 -43.20 -23.26 -18.61
CA ASP A 97 -41.88 -22.71 -18.26
C ASP A 97 -40.94 -23.89 -17.97
N ASN A 98 -39.68 -23.71 -18.29
CA ASN A 98 -38.62 -24.67 -18.00
C ASN A 98 -37.46 -23.99 -17.27
N THR A 99 -37.77 -22.96 -16.48
CA THR A 99 -36.80 -22.26 -15.65
C THR A 99 -36.88 -22.76 -14.21
N GLU A 100 -35.75 -23.19 -13.64
CA GLU A 100 -35.60 -23.49 -12.21
C GLU A 100 -34.73 -22.43 -11.54
N MET A 101 -35.13 -21.98 -10.36
CA MET A 101 -34.29 -21.09 -9.54
C MET A 101 -33.40 -21.94 -8.64
N VAL A 102 -32.13 -22.10 -9.02
CA VAL A 102 -31.14 -22.78 -8.17
C VAL A 102 -30.36 -21.78 -7.33
N THR A 103 -29.96 -22.23 -6.16
CA THR A 103 -29.15 -21.46 -5.22
C THR A 103 -27.67 -21.73 -5.48
N GLU A 104 -26.89 -20.68 -5.72
CA GLU A 104 -25.44 -20.75 -5.91
C GLU A 104 -24.74 -19.90 -4.83
N THR A 105 -23.76 -20.48 -4.16
CA THR A 105 -22.87 -19.75 -3.24
C THR A 105 -21.70 -19.15 -4.01
N LYS A 106 -21.44 -17.86 -3.79
CA LYS A 106 -20.28 -17.16 -4.36
C LYS A 106 -19.48 -16.50 -3.26
N THR A 107 -18.16 -16.61 -3.36
CA THR A 107 -17.23 -15.86 -2.53
C THR A 107 -16.98 -14.50 -3.19
N ILE A 108 -17.21 -13.43 -2.44
CA ILE A 108 -16.87 -12.06 -2.86
C ILE A 108 -15.77 -11.51 -1.96
N GLU A 109 -14.95 -10.63 -2.52
CA GLU A 109 -14.03 -9.81 -1.73
C GLU A 109 -14.76 -8.59 -1.18
N LYS A 110 -14.49 -8.28 0.08
CA LYS A 110 -15.05 -7.14 0.80
C LYS A 110 -13.94 -6.35 1.43
N VAL A 111 -14.05 -5.03 1.31
CA VAL A 111 -13.15 -4.08 1.97
C VAL A 111 -13.71 -3.76 3.36
N LEU A 112 -12.86 -3.87 4.37
CA LEU A 112 -13.10 -3.40 5.72
C LEU A 112 -12.75 -1.90 5.76
N GLU A 113 -13.74 -1.05 5.48
CA GLU A 113 -13.56 0.40 5.26
C GLU A 113 -12.88 1.12 6.44
N ASP A 114 -13.15 0.69 7.66
CA ASP A 114 -12.55 1.21 8.89
C ASP A 114 -11.05 0.87 8.99
N ILE A 115 -10.66 -0.36 8.62
CA ILE A 115 -9.25 -0.78 8.57
C ILE A 115 -8.55 -0.11 7.39
N LYS A 116 -9.22 0.00 6.24
CA LYS A 116 -8.69 0.69 5.06
C LYS A 116 -8.42 2.17 5.35
N ALA A 117 -9.34 2.85 6.04
CA ALA A 117 -9.14 4.24 6.44
C ALA A 117 -7.91 4.40 7.35
N GLN A 118 -7.72 3.48 8.31
CA GLN A 118 -6.52 3.46 9.17
C GLN A 118 -5.24 3.22 8.37
N TYR A 119 -5.28 2.29 7.42
CA TYR A 119 -4.16 2.02 6.52
C TYR A 119 -3.80 3.25 5.68
N ASP A 120 -4.78 3.91 5.06
CA ASP A 120 -4.55 5.08 4.21
C ASP A 120 -3.97 6.26 5.01
N MET A 121 -4.45 6.48 6.25
CA MET A 121 -3.89 7.49 7.15
C MET A 121 -2.44 7.16 7.57
N ALA A 122 -2.18 5.89 7.88
CA ALA A 122 -0.84 5.43 8.24
C ALA A 122 0.13 5.53 7.04
N ASP A 123 -0.32 5.18 5.83
CA ASP A 123 0.47 5.30 4.60
C ASP A 123 0.79 6.76 4.26
N LYS A 124 -0.17 7.67 4.40
CA LYS A 124 0.06 9.12 4.24
C LYS A 124 1.11 9.64 5.22
N THR A 125 1.02 9.21 6.48
CA THR A 125 1.99 9.57 7.53
C THR A 125 3.38 9.01 7.21
N HIS A 126 3.44 7.73 6.83
CA HIS A 126 4.69 7.06 6.47
C HIS A 126 5.37 7.75 5.28
N LYS A 127 4.63 8.08 4.22
CA LYS A 127 5.15 8.85 3.06
C LYS A 127 5.73 10.21 3.48
N LYS A 128 5.03 10.94 4.36
CA LYS A 128 5.52 12.22 4.87
C LYS A 128 6.83 12.08 5.64
N ILE A 129 6.92 11.09 6.53
CA ILE A 129 8.15 10.84 7.29
C ILE A 129 9.28 10.34 6.39
N SER A 130 8.97 9.52 5.39
CA SER A 130 9.95 9.06 4.39
C SER A 130 10.58 10.24 3.64
N ASN A 131 9.77 11.21 3.23
CA ASN A 131 10.27 12.42 2.57
C ASN A 131 11.18 13.24 3.50
N TYR A 132 10.83 13.38 4.78
CA TYR A 132 11.72 14.05 5.74
C TYR A 132 13.03 13.30 5.96
N ALA A 133 12.99 11.97 6.08
CA ALA A 133 14.19 11.17 6.21
C ALA A 133 15.12 11.37 5.00
N HIS A 134 14.56 11.37 3.79
CA HIS A 134 15.30 11.65 2.56
C HIS A 134 15.93 13.05 2.56
N GLN A 135 15.15 14.08 2.87
CA GLN A 135 15.64 15.46 2.92
C GLN A 135 16.77 15.64 3.95
N PHE A 136 16.63 15.02 5.13
CA PHE A 136 17.70 15.05 6.13
C PHE A 136 18.95 14.30 5.67
N GLN A 137 18.78 13.21 4.93
CA GLN A 137 19.90 12.45 4.36
C GLN A 137 20.65 13.28 3.32
N GLU A 138 19.94 13.91 2.38
CA GLU A 138 20.54 14.79 1.37
C GLU A 138 21.24 16.00 1.99
N THR A 139 20.58 16.65 2.96
CA THR A 139 21.17 17.79 3.67
C THR A 139 22.43 17.39 4.41
N PHE A 140 22.42 16.21 5.06
CA PHE A 140 23.59 15.71 5.78
C PHE A 140 24.75 15.39 4.82
N ALA A 141 24.47 14.74 3.68
CA ALA A 141 25.49 14.47 2.66
C ALA A 141 26.10 15.77 2.12
N ASN A 142 25.27 16.77 1.78
CA ASN A 142 25.75 18.07 1.30
C ASN A 142 26.62 18.79 2.35
N LEU A 143 26.21 18.79 3.62
CA LEU A 143 27.02 19.37 4.70
C LEU A 143 28.37 18.64 4.86
N GLN A 144 28.38 17.32 4.72
CA GLN A 144 29.62 16.54 4.76
C GLN A 144 30.54 16.88 3.58
N ASP A 145 29.99 17.00 2.37
CA ASP A 145 30.75 17.38 1.18
C ASP A 145 31.33 18.80 1.31
N GLN A 146 30.55 19.75 1.82
CA GLN A 146 31.03 21.11 2.10
C GLN A 146 32.13 21.12 3.16
N ALA A 147 32.01 20.32 4.22
CA ALA A 147 33.05 20.19 5.23
C ALA A 147 34.35 19.65 4.62
N ASN A 148 34.27 18.59 3.81
CA ASN A 148 35.42 18.02 3.12
C ASN A 148 36.08 19.03 2.16
N ALA A 149 35.29 19.75 1.36
CA ALA A 149 35.79 20.78 0.46
C ALA A 149 36.50 21.92 1.22
N ASN A 150 36.01 22.29 2.41
CA ASN A 150 36.68 23.27 3.25
C ASN A 150 38.02 22.76 3.79
N TYR A 151 38.10 21.49 4.22
CA TYR A 151 39.38 20.87 4.60
C TYR A 151 40.38 20.89 3.44
N ASP A 152 39.96 20.46 2.24
CA ASP A 152 40.80 20.49 1.03
C ASP A 152 41.30 21.89 0.70
N ARG A 153 40.44 22.90 0.86
CA ARG A 153 40.82 24.30 0.67
C ARG A 153 41.83 24.77 1.71
N ILE A 154 41.71 24.36 2.97
CA ILE A 154 42.70 24.66 4.02
C ILE A 154 44.05 24.04 3.64
N PHE A 155 44.06 22.78 3.20
CA PHE A 155 45.28 22.09 2.75
C PHE A 155 45.96 22.84 1.59
N GLN A 156 45.18 23.27 0.61
CA GLN A 156 45.68 24.03 -0.54
C GLN A 156 46.27 25.38 -0.10
N LEU A 157 45.55 26.14 0.73
CA LEU A 157 46.01 27.44 1.22
C LEU A 157 47.29 27.32 2.06
N CYS A 158 47.39 26.30 2.92
CA CYS A 158 48.60 26.02 3.68
C CYS A 158 49.77 25.68 2.75
N THR A 159 49.53 24.90 1.70
CA THR A 159 50.54 24.57 0.68
C THR A 159 51.04 25.82 -0.03
N ASP A 160 50.13 26.69 -0.47
CA ASP A 160 50.49 27.89 -1.23
C ASP A 160 51.21 28.92 -0.35
N LEU A 161 50.74 29.14 0.88
CA LEU A 161 51.47 29.94 1.87
C LEU A 161 52.86 29.37 2.13
N SER A 162 53.02 28.04 2.11
CA SER A 162 54.31 27.42 2.37
C SER A 162 55.34 27.77 1.30
N LYS A 163 54.91 27.96 0.05
CA LYS A 163 55.80 28.36 -1.05
C LYS A 163 56.27 29.80 -0.94
N ILE A 164 55.46 30.68 -0.36
CA ILE A 164 55.72 32.13 -0.30
C ILE A 164 56.52 32.50 0.94
N CYS A 165 56.16 31.95 2.10
CA CYS A 165 56.68 32.41 3.38
C CYS A 165 57.75 31.47 3.95
N SER A 166 59.02 31.59 3.54
CA SER A 166 60.11 30.71 4.00
C SER A 166 60.33 30.70 5.52
N ARG A 167 60.00 31.80 6.22
CA ARG A 167 60.14 31.94 7.69
C ARG A 167 58.87 31.63 8.49
N PHE A 168 57.76 31.32 7.83
CA PHE A 168 56.49 31.06 8.52
C PHE A 168 56.46 29.64 9.07
N ASN A 169 56.38 29.51 10.41
CA ASN A 169 56.25 28.23 11.08
C ASN A 169 54.77 27.88 11.28
N PHE A 170 54.21 27.13 10.34
CA PHE A 170 52.79 26.77 10.33
C PHE A 170 52.31 26.09 11.61
N VAL A 171 53.16 25.29 12.25
CA VAL A 171 52.82 24.60 13.49
C VAL A 171 52.51 25.60 14.59
N ASN A 172 53.36 26.61 14.76
CA ASN A 172 53.18 27.63 15.79
C ASN A 172 51.99 28.55 15.46
N GLU A 173 51.88 28.97 14.19
CA GLU A 173 50.89 29.95 13.76
C GLU A 173 49.46 29.38 13.71
N LEU A 174 49.32 28.07 13.49
CA LEU A 174 48.02 27.40 13.42
C LEU A 174 47.67 26.62 14.71
N HIS A 175 48.57 26.57 15.70
CA HIS A 175 48.35 25.80 16.92
C HIS A 175 47.04 26.17 17.64
N ALA A 176 46.81 27.48 17.86
CA ALA A 176 45.60 27.96 18.53
C ALA A 176 44.32 27.60 17.75
N ASN A 177 44.37 27.62 16.41
CA ASN A 177 43.25 27.23 15.58
C ASN A 177 42.96 25.72 15.67
N ILE A 178 44.00 24.88 15.66
CA ILE A 178 43.86 23.44 15.83
C ILE A 178 43.28 23.10 17.21
N GLU A 179 43.73 23.78 18.28
CA GLU A 179 43.17 23.58 19.62
C GLU A 179 41.70 24.01 19.71
N ASN A 180 41.32 25.12 19.07
CA ASN A 180 39.93 25.53 18.98
C ASN A 180 39.08 24.47 18.25
N MET A 181 39.55 23.96 17.11
CA MET A 181 38.86 22.88 16.39
C MET A 181 38.71 21.62 17.24
N ARG A 182 39.72 21.26 18.04
CA ARG A 182 39.65 20.12 18.98
C ARG A 182 38.61 20.36 20.07
N MET A 183 38.55 21.58 20.61
CA MET A 183 37.56 21.94 21.62
C MET A 183 36.14 21.87 21.05
N ASP A 184 35.94 22.39 19.83
CA ASP A 184 34.66 22.32 19.12
C ASP A 184 34.27 20.86 18.82
N ALA A 185 35.22 20.03 18.38
CA ALA A 185 34.99 18.61 18.14
C ALA A 185 34.55 17.87 19.42
N ARG A 186 35.12 18.21 20.58
CA ARG A 186 34.72 17.61 21.88
C ARG A 186 33.28 17.94 22.27
N ASN A 187 32.78 19.10 21.85
CA ASN A 187 31.40 19.53 22.09
C ASN A 187 30.38 18.83 21.17
N ILE A 188 30.83 18.08 20.15
CA ILE A 188 29.95 17.29 19.31
C ILE A 188 29.39 16.12 20.13
N GLN A 189 28.06 16.09 20.26
CA GLN A 189 27.35 15.06 21.03
C GLN A 189 27.42 13.67 20.37
N SER A 190 27.32 13.62 19.04
CA SER A 190 27.45 12.36 18.31
C SER A 190 28.88 11.82 18.40
N ILE A 191 29.00 10.59 18.89
CA ILE A 191 30.29 9.89 19.03
C ILE A 191 30.96 9.69 17.66
N ASP A 192 30.19 9.34 16.64
CA ASP A 192 30.72 9.06 15.30
C ASP A 192 31.20 10.35 14.62
N LEU A 193 30.39 11.42 14.68
CA LEU A 193 30.81 12.72 14.15
C LEU A 193 32.00 13.29 14.89
N ARG A 194 32.06 13.14 16.22
CA ARG A 194 33.22 13.54 17.01
C ARG A 194 34.47 12.80 16.57
N LYS A 195 34.40 11.48 16.41
CA LYS A 195 35.54 10.67 15.94
C LYS A 195 36.00 11.08 14.55
N ASN A 196 35.06 11.38 13.64
CA ASN A 196 35.39 11.84 12.30
C ASN A 196 36.07 13.21 12.33
N ALA A 197 35.51 14.17 13.07
CA ALA A 197 36.10 15.50 13.24
C ALA A 197 37.51 15.42 13.88
N GLU A 198 37.68 14.63 14.94
CA GLU A 198 38.99 14.41 15.56
C GLU A 198 40.01 13.76 14.61
N SER A 199 39.57 12.82 13.77
CA SER A 199 40.39 12.20 12.74
C SER A 199 40.86 13.21 11.70
N ASP A 200 39.95 14.05 11.20
CA ASP A 200 40.29 15.06 10.19
C ASP A 200 41.19 16.16 10.76
N ILE A 201 40.99 16.58 12.00
CA ILE A 201 41.89 17.48 12.71
C ILE A 201 43.30 16.88 12.83
N ARG A 202 43.42 15.59 13.18
CA ARG A 202 44.72 14.90 13.26
C ARG A 202 45.42 14.83 11.89
N LYS A 203 44.67 14.60 10.81
CA LYS A 203 45.22 14.64 9.45
C LYS A 203 45.76 16.02 9.12
N LEU A 204 44.99 17.07 9.46
CA LEU A 204 45.40 18.46 9.26
C LEU A 204 46.68 18.81 10.02
N GLU A 205 46.76 18.45 11.29
CA GLU A 205 47.95 18.67 12.12
C GLU A 205 49.17 17.92 11.58
N THR A 206 49.01 16.65 11.20
CA THR A 206 50.08 15.84 10.59
C THR A 206 50.61 16.47 9.32
N PHE A 207 49.71 16.97 8.47
CA PHE A 207 50.06 17.64 7.23
C PHE A 207 50.85 18.94 7.49
N ILE A 208 50.37 19.78 8.41
CA ILE A 208 51.00 21.04 8.79
C ILE A 208 52.42 20.79 9.35
N ASN A 209 52.56 19.80 10.24
CA ASN A 209 53.87 19.39 10.76
C ASN A 209 54.82 18.98 9.63
N GLY A 210 54.31 18.25 8.63
CA GLY A 210 55.06 17.88 7.43
C GLY A 210 55.55 19.07 6.61
N LEU A 211 54.71 20.10 6.44
CA LEU A 211 55.08 21.33 5.72
C LEU A 211 56.20 22.10 6.44
N SER A 212 56.14 22.21 7.77
CA SER A 212 57.20 22.86 8.55
C SER A 212 58.53 22.11 8.49
N ASN A 213 58.50 20.77 8.53
CA ASN A 213 59.72 19.96 8.51
C ASN A 213 60.43 19.94 7.14
N ARG A 214 59.69 20.08 6.03
CA ARG A 214 60.28 20.15 4.68
C ARG A 214 61.08 21.43 4.42
N LYS A 215 60.86 22.48 5.23
CA LYS A 215 61.58 23.77 5.11
C LYS A 215 62.88 23.85 5.92
N ASN A 216 63.07 22.94 6.89
CA ASN A 216 64.25 22.93 7.76
C ASN A 216 65.39 22.03 7.23
N LYS A 217 65.31 21.61 5.96
CA LYS A 217 66.39 20.98 5.19
C LYS A 217 66.81 21.91 4.06
#